data_AF-A0A084SSP9-F1
#
_entry.id   AF-A0A084SSP9-F1
#
_cell.length_a   1.000
_cell.length_b   1.000
_cell.length_c   1.000
_cell.angle_alpha   90.00
_cell.angle_beta   90.00
_cell.angle_gamma   90.00
#
_symmetry.space_group_name_H-M   'P 1'
#
loop_
_entity.id
_entity.type
_entity.pdbx_description
1 polymer ?
#
loop_
_entity_poly.entity_id
_entity_poly.type
_entity_poly.pdbx_seq_one_letter_code
_entity_poly.pdbx_strand_id
1 'polypeptide(L)'
;MSDVTRNRSPQGQQVAVDDVDDLIHTATRLMQKDAAPETLTTEDVKRIGQELDIPAEYIDQAMAVLEQRRREQEQAKLEAERARRARRERLRKGAWVAAGVAVVLGMSGLVVRNGLNSTLQEVTRQRAQVRNVVERRAREQARYATATPGPERDAQISGAENRVSVEQRRYDLVATEYNASASSFPRSWVVRLSGLPSSVPLSSEVTSW
;
A
#
# COMPACT_ATOMS: atom_id res chain seq x y z
N MET A 1 -40.05 -39.02 16.73
CA MET A 1 -41.15 -38.47 17.55
C MET A 1 -40.53 -37.51 18.57
N SER A 2 -40.98 -36.25 18.51
CA SER A 2 -41.03 -35.25 19.59
C SER A 2 -39.71 -34.79 20.24
N ASP A 3 -39.25 -33.57 19.96
CA ASP A 3 -39.51 -32.34 20.74
C ASP A 3 -38.58 -32.29 21.99
N VAL A 4 -37.75 -31.29 22.24
CA VAL A 4 -38.15 -29.92 22.56
C VAL A 4 -36.97 -28.97 22.34
N THR A 5 -37.11 -28.10 21.35
CA THR A 5 -36.41 -26.81 21.27
C THR A 5 -36.83 -25.97 22.47
N ARG A 6 -36.06 -25.99 23.56
CA ARG A 6 -36.30 -25.07 24.68
C ARG A 6 -35.74 -23.69 24.30
N ASN A 7 -36.60 -22.96 23.61
CA ASN A 7 -36.59 -21.51 23.43
C ASN A 7 -36.19 -20.84 24.76
N ARG A 8 -34.95 -20.35 24.88
CA ARG A 8 -34.58 -19.43 25.96
C ARG A 8 -35.19 -18.09 25.59
N SER A 9 -36.42 -17.86 26.06
CA SER A 9 -36.97 -16.52 26.20
C SER A 9 -35.92 -15.62 26.87
N PRO A 10 -35.73 -14.37 26.40
CA PRO A 10 -34.81 -13.45 27.05
C PRO A 10 -35.26 -13.33 28.50
N GLN A 11 -34.39 -13.75 29.42
CA GLN A 11 -34.65 -13.62 30.85
C GLN A 11 -34.98 -12.15 31.10
N GLY A 12 -36.23 -11.87 31.47
CA GLY A 12 -36.64 -10.54 31.88
C GLY A 12 -35.65 -10.08 32.92
N GLN A 13 -35.01 -8.93 32.67
CA GLN A 13 -34.00 -8.38 33.54
C GLN A 13 -34.61 -8.29 34.95
N GLN A 14 -34.12 -9.13 35.87
CA GLN A 14 -34.65 -9.21 37.23
C GLN A 14 -34.18 -7.96 37.97
N VAL A 15 -35.11 -7.08 38.32
CA VAL A 15 -34.86 -5.86 39.11
C VAL A 15 -35.15 -6.22 40.57
N ALA A 16 -34.25 -5.85 41.49
CA ALA A 16 -34.46 -6.07 42.91
C ALA A 16 -35.72 -5.33 43.39
N VAL A 17 -36.49 -5.93 44.29
CA VAL A 17 -37.77 -5.34 44.77
C VAL A 17 -37.55 -3.95 45.37
N ASP A 18 -36.39 -3.71 45.99
CA ASP A 18 -36.02 -2.41 46.58
C ASP A 18 -35.69 -1.34 45.52
N ASP A 19 -35.25 -1.74 44.31
CA ASP A 19 -34.90 -0.82 43.21
C ASP A 19 -36.10 -0.49 42.30
N VAL A 20 -37.24 -1.16 42.50
CA VAL A 20 -38.45 -0.94 41.69
C VAL A 20 -38.94 0.49 41.82
N ASP A 21 -38.85 1.08 43.02
CA ASP A 21 -39.31 2.45 43.25
C ASP A 21 -38.44 3.47 42.51
N ASP A 22 -37.11 3.31 42.54
CA ASP A 22 -36.16 4.14 41.79
C ASP A 22 -36.32 3.99 40.28
N LEU A 23 -36.61 2.77 39.81
CA LEU A 23 -36.84 2.50 38.39
C LEU A 23 -38.17 3.09 37.92
N ILE A 24 -39.23 2.99 38.72
CA ILE A 24 -40.51 3.66 38.47
C ILE A 24 -40.33 5.17 38.50
N HIS A 25 -39.57 5.72 39.45
CA HIS A 25 -39.26 7.14 39.51
C HIS A 25 -38.46 7.61 38.28
N THR A 26 -37.47 6.83 37.85
CA THR A 26 -36.65 7.13 36.67
C THR A 26 -37.48 7.01 35.40
N ALA A 27 -38.31 5.99 35.27
CA ALA A 27 -39.23 5.80 34.14
C ALA A 27 -40.30 6.89 34.09
N THR A 28 -40.85 7.31 35.23
CA THR A 28 -41.81 8.42 35.33
C THR A 28 -41.16 9.73 34.94
N ARG A 29 -39.93 9.97 35.40
CA ARG A 29 -39.13 11.14 35.01
C ARG A 29 -38.81 11.13 33.51
N LEU A 30 -38.51 9.97 32.93
CA LEU A 30 -38.29 9.81 31.49
C LEU A 30 -39.57 10.01 30.68
N MET A 31 -40.70 9.42 31.10
CA MET A 31 -42.01 9.65 30.50
C MET A 31 -42.43 11.12 30.54
N GLN A 32 -42.20 11.80 31.68
CA GLN A 32 -42.47 13.23 31.80
C GLN A 32 -41.51 14.08 30.95
N LYS A 33 -40.24 13.67 30.81
CA LYS A 33 -39.26 14.34 29.95
C LYS A 33 -39.59 14.21 28.46
N ASP A 34 -40.13 13.07 28.04
CA ASP A 34 -40.54 12.83 26.65
C ASP A 34 -41.93 13.42 26.34
N ALA A 35 -42.81 13.56 27.35
CA ALA A 35 -44.13 14.18 27.23
C ALA A 35 -44.08 15.72 27.40
N ALA A 36 -43.05 16.25 28.05
CA ALA A 36 -42.80 17.68 28.09
C ALA A 36 -42.33 18.14 26.70
N PRO A 37 -42.79 19.30 26.22
CA PRO A 37 -42.27 19.86 24.97
C PRO A 37 -40.75 20.08 25.10
N GLU A 38 -39.96 19.63 24.12
CA GLU A 38 -38.50 19.83 24.09
C GLU A 38 -38.08 21.31 24.22
N THR A 39 -39.03 22.22 23.97
CA THR A 39 -38.90 23.66 24.15
C THR A 39 -40.10 24.21 24.91
N LEU A 40 -39.88 24.81 26.07
CA LEU A 40 -40.87 25.63 26.77
C LEU A 40 -41.08 26.95 26.02
N THR A 41 -42.30 27.45 25.97
CA THR A 41 -42.55 28.78 25.40
C THR A 41 -42.00 29.86 26.34
N THR A 42 -41.64 31.03 25.80
CA THR A 42 -41.13 32.16 26.60
C THR A 42 -42.11 32.55 27.72
N GLU A 43 -43.40 32.33 27.51
CA GLU A 43 -44.46 32.62 28.47
C GLU A 43 -44.51 31.60 29.63
N ASP A 44 -44.27 30.32 29.33
CA ASP A 44 -44.17 29.26 30.35
C ASP A 44 -42.97 29.46 31.27
N VAL A 45 -41.82 29.85 30.71
CA VAL A 45 -40.60 30.11 31.49
C VAL A 45 -40.79 31.33 32.41
N LYS A 46 -41.50 32.37 31.93
CA LYS A 46 -41.82 33.56 32.75
C LYS A 46 -42.77 33.23 33.90
N ARG A 47 -43.79 32.40 33.65
CA ARG A 47 -44.73 31.91 34.67
C ARG A 47 -44.02 31.09 35.76
N ILE A 48 -43.14 30.17 35.37
CA ILE A 48 -42.33 29.38 36.32
C ILE A 48 -41.39 30.28 37.13
N GLY A 49 -40.78 31.29 36.49
CA GLY A 49 -39.93 32.25 37.19
C GLY A 49 -40.70 33.12 38.19
N GLN A 50 -41.94 33.51 37.89
CA GLN A 50 -42.82 34.20 38.84
C GLN A 50 -43.16 33.34 40.06
N GLU A 51 -43.39 32.03 39.89
CA GLU A 51 -43.60 31.10 41.01
C GLU A 51 -42.35 30.93 41.90
N LEU A 52 -41.16 31.13 41.33
CA LEU A 52 -39.87 31.07 42.02
C LEU A 52 -39.37 32.45 42.50
N ASP A 53 -40.22 33.48 42.44
CA ASP A 53 -39.92 34.87 42.85
C ASP A 53 -38.76 35.51 42.06
N ILE A 54 -38.57 35.09 40.80
CA ILE A 54 -37.55 35.60 39.87
C ILE A 54 -38.19 36.68 39.00
N PRO A 55 -37.67 37.93 39.00
CA PRO A 55 -38.20 39.00 38.16
C PRO A 55 -38.06 38.67 36.66
N ALA A 56 -39.12 38.95 35.88
CA ALA A 56 -39.19 38.64 34.45
C ALA A 56 -38.06 39.25 33.60
N GLU A 57 -37.52 40.40 34.03
CA GLU A 57 -36.38 41.06 33.37
C GLU A 57 -35.11 40.18 33.35
N TYR A 58 -34.83 39.47 34.44
CA TYR A 58 -33.67 38.57 34.51
C TYR A 58 -33.87 37.32 33.67
N ILE A 59 -35.10 36.85 33.51
CA ILE A 59 -35.45 35.73 32.63
C ILE A 59 -35.23 36.12 31.17
N ASP A 60 -35.66 37.32 30.77
CA ASP A 60 -35.44 37.84 29.42
C ASP A 60 -33.94 38.02 29.11
N GLN A 61 -33.15 38.54 30.06
CA GLN A 61 -31.69 38.65 29.91
C GLN A 61 -31.01 37.27 29.82
N ALA A 62 -31.41 36.31 30.67
CA ALA A 62 -30.86 34.96 30.65
C ALA A 62 -31.19 34.22 29.34
N MET A 63 -32.41 34.38 28.82
CA MET A 63 -32.84 33.83 27.54
C MET A 63 -32.05 34.45 26.37
N ALA A 64 -31.84 35.77 26.37
CA ALA A 64 -31.05 36.45 25.35
C ALA A 64 -29.60 35.92 25.29
N VAL A 65 -28.97 35.69 26.45
CA VAL A 65 -27.61 35.12 26.54
C VAL A 65 -27.57 33.66 26.06
N LEU A 66 -28.57 32.85 26.40
CA LEU A 66 -28.66 31.45 25.96
C LEU A 66 -28.87 31.33 24.44
N GLU A 67 -29.71 32.19 23.86
CA GLU A 67 -29.89 32.25 22.40
C GLU A 67 -28.60 32.62 21.68
N GLN A 68 -27.88 33.62 22.18
CA GLN A 68 -26.62 34.05 21.58
C GLN A 68 -25.59 32.91 21.58
N ARG A 69 -25.44 32.20 22.70
CA ARG A 69 -24.57 31.01 22.78
C ARG A 69 -25.02 29.86 21.88
N ARG A 70 -26.33 29.62 21.74
CA ARG A 70 -26.85 28.60 20.81
C ARG A 70 -26.53 28.94 19.37
N ARG A 71 -26.71 30.20 18.95
CA ARG A 71 -26.37 30.67 17.60
C ARG A 71 -24.88 30.49 17.31
N GLU A 72 -24.01 30.85 18.25
CA GLU A 72 -22.57 30.63 18.14
C GLU A 72 -22.21 29.14 18.07
N GLN A 73 -22.83 28.29 18.89
CA GLN A 73 -22.62 26.83 18.87
C GLN A 73 -23.12 26.17 17.58
N GLU A 74 -24.27 26.61 17.06
CA GLU A 74 -24.82 26.11 15.80
C GLU A 74 -23.95 26.50 14.62
N GLN A 75 -23.50 27.77 14.59
CA GLN A 75 -22.55 28.23 13.59
C GLN A 75 -21.23 27.46 13.67
N ALA A 76 -20.68 27.28 14.87
CA ALA A 76 -19.47 26.49 15.08
C ALA A 76 -19.64 25.02 14.64
N LYS A 77 -20.81 24.40 14.90
CA LYS A 77 -21.12 23.04 14.45
C LYS A 77 -21.21 22.96 12.92
N LEU A 78 -21.92 23.90 12.29
CA LEU A 78 -22.07 23.95 10.83
C LEU A 78 -20.73 24.19 10.13
N GLU A 79 -19.90 25.09 10.65
CA GLU A 79 -18.55 25.34 10.15
C GLU A 79 -17.65 24.11 10.34
N ALA A 80 -17.70 23.47 11.52
CA ALA A 80 -16.97 22.24 11.78
C ALA A 80 -17.41 21.12 10.83
N GLU A 81 -18.71 20.98 10.55
CA GLU A 81 -19.23 20.01 9.58
C GLU A 81 -18.76 20.31 8.16
N ARG A 82 -18.87 21.57 7.71
CA ARG A 82 -18.41 21.99 6.38
C ARG A 82 -16.92 21.75 6.20
N ALA A 83 -16.12 22.11 7.22
CA ALA A 83 -14.68 21.87 7.22
C ALA A 83 -14.35 20.36 7.18
N ARG A 84 -15.08 19.53 7.95
CA ARG A 84 -14.92 18.07 7.95
C ARG A 84 -15.27 17.46 6.58
N ARG A 85 -16.37 17.90 5.94
CA ARG A 85 -16.79 17.43 4.61
C ARG A 85 -15.75 17.82 3.55
N ALA A 86 -15.36 19.09 3.51
CA ALA A 86 -14.36 19.59 2.57
C ALA A 86 -13.00 18.89 2.72
N ARG A 87 -12.55 18.65 3.97
CA ARG A 87 -11.30 17.91 4.24
C ARG A 87 -11.36 16.48 3.74
N ARG A 88 -12.47 15.76 3.97
CA ARG A 88 -12.66 14.39 3.47
C ARG A 88 -12.63 14.31 1.95
N GLU A 89 -13.28 15.26 1.25
CA GLU A 89 -13.26 15.28 -0.22
C GLU A 89 -11.88 15.55 -0.79
N ARG A 90 -11.14 16.51 -0.21
CA ARG A 90 -9.75 16.79 -0.61
C ARG A 90 -8.85 15.58 -0.39
N LEU A 91 -8.98 14.89 0.74
CA LEU A 91 -8.24 13.66 1.04
C LEU A 91 -8.57 12.53 0.05
N ARG A 92 -9.85 12.33 -0.29
CA ARG A 92 -10.26 11.30 -1.27
C ARG A 92 -9.73 11.60 -2.68
N LYS A 93 -9.83 12.86 -3.12
CA LYS A 93 -9.27 13.30 -4.41
C LYS A 93 -7.75 13.13 -4.43
N GLY A 94 -7.07 13.55 -3.36
CA GLY A 94 -5.62 13.36 -3.20
C GLY A 94 -5.21 11.88 -3.21
N ALA A 95 -5.99 11.01 -2.56
CA ALA A 95 -5.75 9.57 -2.56
C ALA A 95 -5.87 8.96 -3.97
N TRP A 96 -6.87 9.36 -4.76
CA TRP A 96 -7.00 8.89 -6.16
C TRP A 96 -5.85 9.35 -7.05
N VAL A 97 -5.38 10.60 -6.88
CA VAL A 97 -4.21 11.10 -7.61
C VAL A 97 -2.96 10.29 -7.24
N ALA A 98 -2.72 10.08 -5.94
CA ALA A 98 -1.60 9.27 -5.47
C ALA A 98 -1.67 7.83 -5.98
N ALA A 99 -2.85 7.20 -5.97
CA ALA A 99 -3.06 5.87 -6.53
C ALA A 99 -2.76 5.83 -8.03
N GLY A 100 -3.22 6.82 -8.80
CA GLY A 100 -2.94 6.95 -10.22
C GLY A 100 -1.44 7.06 -10.51
N VAL A 101 -0.73 7.90 -9.76
CA VAL A 101 0.74 8.04 -9.88
C VAL A 101 1.45 6.73 -9.57
N ALA A 102 1.03 6.02 -8.51
CA ALA A 102 1.60 4.73 -8.15
C ALA A 102 1.39 3.66 -9.25
N VAL A 103 0.22 3.63 -9.88
CA VAL A 103 -0.06 2.72 -11.01
C VAL A 103 0.85 3.04 -12.20
N VAL A 104 1.00 4.31 -12.57
CA VAL A 104 1.88 4.72 -13.69
C VAL A 104 3.34 4.36 -13.41
N LEU A 105 3.83 4.63 -12.18
CA LEU A 105 5.19 4.26 -11.78
C LEU A 105 5.38 2.74 -11.78
N GLY A 106 4.40 1.98 -11.29
CA GLY A 106 4.41 0.52 -11.35
C GLY A 106 4.48 0.00 -12.78
N MET A 107 3.64 0.50 -13.67
CA MET A 107 3.64 0.13 -15.10
C MET A 107 4.95 0.49 -15.79
N SER A 108 5.52 1.68 -15.51
CA SER A 108 6.83 2.08 -16.02
C SER A 108 7.94 1.15 -15.53
N GLY A 109 7.91 0.77 -14.26
CA GLY A 109 8.83 -0.20 -13.68
C GLY A 109 8.78 -1.57 -14.37
N LEU A 110 7.59 -2.03 -14.77
CA LEU A 110 7.43 -3.28 -15.53
C LEU A 110 8.10 -3.21 -16.91
N VAL A 111 7.97 -2.09 -17.62
CA VAL A 111 8.63 -1.90 -18.93
C VAL A 111 10.16 -1.94 -18.78
N VAL A 112 10.69 -1.23 -17.78
CA VAL A 112 12.12 -1.23 -17.48
C VAL A 112 12.61 -2.63 -17.11
N ARG A 113 11.88 -3.33 -16.24
CA ARG A 113 12.19 -4.71 -15.84
C ARG A 113 12.22 -5.66 -17.04
N ASN A 114 11.24 -5.55 -17.93
CA ASN A 114 11.18 -6.39 -19.12
C ASN A 114 12.37 -6.14 -20.05
N GLY A 115 12.78 -4.88 -20.24
CA GLY A 115 13.97 -4.53 -21.02
C GLY A 115 15.25 -5.13 -20.42
N LEU A 116 15.46 -4.94 -19.11
CA LEU A 116 16.61 -5.51 -18.40
C LEU A 116 16.63 -7.04 -18.45
N ASN A 117 15.47 -7.67 -18.31
CA ASN A 117 15.35 -9.12 -18.38
C ASN A 117 15.68 -9.64 -19.80
N SER A 118 15.31 -8.90 -20.85
CA SER A 118 15.69 -9.23 -22.22
C SER A 118 17.22 -9.20 -22.40
N THR A 119 17.88 -8.14 -21.92
CA THR A 119 19.36 -8.04 -21.99
C THR A 119 20.04 -9.13 -21.16
N LEU A 120 19.48 -9.48 -20.00
CA LEU A 120 20.01 -10.56 -19.15
C LEU A 120 19.85 -11.94 -19.80
N GLN A 121 18.73 -12.17 -20.50
CA GLN A 121 18.52 -13.40 -21.27
C GLN A 121 19.54 -13.51 -22.40
N GLU A 122 19.89 -12.39 -23.04
CA GLU A 122 20.91 -12.37 -24.09
C GLU A 122 22.31 -12.69 -23.55
N VAL A 123 22.70 -12.09 -22.41
CA VAL A 123 23.93 -12.48 -21.69
C VAL A 123 23.94 -13.99 -21.40
N THR A 124 22.82 -14.52 -20.92
CA THR A 124 22.69 -15.95 -20.58
C THR A 124 22.84 -16.84 -21.81
N ARG A 125 22.22 -16.46 -22.93
CA ARG A 125 22.37 -17.18 -24.21
C ARG A 125 23.81 -17.14 -24.71
N GLN A 126 24.43 -15.97 -24.70
CA GLN A 126 25.80 -15.81 -25.17
C GLN A 126 26.79 -16.57 -24.27
N ARG A 127 26.54 -16.62 -22.96
CA ARG A 127 27.31 -17.45 -22.02
C ARG A 127 27.24 -18.94 -22.38
N ALA A 128 26.06 -19.44 -22.74
CA ALA A 128 25.91 -20.83 -23.20
C ALA A 128 26.66 -21.09 -24.52
N GLN A 129 26.71 -20.12 -25.43
CA GLN A 129 27.51 -20.23 -26.66
C GLN A 129 29.01 -20.31 -26.36
N VAL A 130 29.52 -19.45 -25.45
CA VAL A 130 30.91 -19.51 -24.99
C VAL A 130 31.23 -20.87 -24.40
N ARG A 131 30.36 -21.39 -23.54
CA ARG A 131 30.53 -22.72 -22.95
C ARG A 131 30.65 -23.82 -24.02
N ASN A 132 29.77 -23.82 -25.02
CA ASN A 132 29.82 -24.79 -26.11
C ASN A 132 31.16 -24.75 -26.89
N VAL A 133 31.69 -23.55 -27.16
CA VAL A 133 32.96 -23.42 -27.87
C VAL A 133 34.17 -23.78 -27.00
N VAL A 134 34.12 -23.49 -25.70
CA VAL A 134 35.16 -23.91 -24.73
C VAL A 134 35.18 -25.43 -24.59
N GLU A 135 34.02 -26.07 -24.45
CA GLU A 135 33.90 -27.54 -24.41
C GLU A 135 34.36 -28.17 -25.72
N ARG A 136 34.05 -27.55 -26.87
CA ARG A 136 34.56 -28.01 -28.17
C ARG A 136 36.08 -27.87 -28.28
N ARG A 137 36.67 -26.74 -27.84
CA ARG A 137 38.13 -26.55 -27.78
C ARG A 137 38.78 -27.64 -26.94
N ALA A 138 38.22 -27.95 -25.76
CA ALA A 138 38.75 -29.00 -24.89
C ALA A 138 38.74 -30.37 -25.58
N ARG A 139 37.66 -30.70 -26.31
CA ARG A 139 37.57 -31.93 -27.11
C ARG A 139 38.58 -31.97 -28.25
N GLU A 140 38.77 -30.87 -28.97
CA GLU A 140 39.77 -30.76 -30.04
C GLU A 140 41.20 -30.92 -29.47
N GLN A 141 41.51 -30.25 -28.37
CA GLN A 141 42.80 -30.39 -27.69
C GLN A 141 43.06 -31.83 -27.23
N ALA A 142 42.06 -32.50 -26.65
CA ALA A 142 42.19 -33.91 -26.25
C ALA A 142 42.45 -34.84 -27.45
N ARG A 143 41.76 -34.62 -28.57
CA ARG A 143 41.96 -35.38 -29.81
C ARG A 143 43.37 -35.20 -30.38
N TYR A 144 43.91 -33.98 -30.31
CA TYR A 144 45.24 -33.65 -30.83
C TYR A 144 46.38 -33.84 -29.83
N ALA A 145 46.10 -34.17 -28.57
CA ALA A 145 47.11 -34.49 -27.57
C ALA A 145 47.87 -35.77 -27.92
N THR A 146 47.21 -36.73 -28.58
CA THR A 146 47.79 -38.01 -29.00
C THR A 146 48.25 -38.02 -30.47
N ALA A 147 47.96 -36.95 -31.22
CA ALA A 147 48.36 -36.82 -32.62
C ALA A 147 49.83 -36.40 -32.77
N THR A 148 50.46 -36.80 -33.87
CA THR A 148 51.83 -36.38 -34.21
C THR A 148 51.92 -34.85 -34.29
N PRO A 149 52.88 -34.21 -33.60
CA PRO A 149 53.11 -32.77 -33.72
C PRO A 149 53.38 -32.35 -35.16
N GLY A 150 52.73 -31.28 -35.61
CA GLY A 150 52.90 -30.75 -36.97
C GLY A 150 52.06 -29.50 -37.23
N PRO A 151 52.33 -28.76 -38.32
CA PRO A 151 51.69 -27.48 -38.62
C PRO A 151 50.16 -27.52 -38.68
N GLU A 152 49.60 -28.62 -39.17
CA GLU A 152 48.14 -28.83 -39.26
C GLU A 152 47.48 -28.90 -37.87
N ARG A 153 48.12 -29.58 -36.92
CA ARG A 153 47.65 -29.67 -35.53
C ARG A 153 47.61 -28.28 -34.90
N ASP A 154 48.71 -27.53 -35.05
CA ASP A 154 48.85 -26.22 -34.44
C ASP A 154 47.87 -25.21 -35.05
N ALA A 155 47.63 -25.28 -36.37
CA ALA A 155 46.60 -24.50 -37.05
C ALA A 155 45.19 -24.80 -36.51
N GLN A 156 44.85 -26.05 -36.28
CA GLN A 156 43.53 -26.42 -35.74
C GLN A 156 43.34 -25.98 -34.28
N ILE A 157 44.36 -26.15 -33.44
CA ILE A 157 44.32 -25.67 -32.05
C ILE A 157 44.20 -24.14 -32.02
N SER A 158 45.01 -23.43 -32.82
CA SER A 158 44.95 -21.97 -32.93
C SER A 158 43.58 -21.49 -33.44
N GLY A 159 43.00 -22.18 -34.43
CA GLY A 159 41.65 -21.92 -34.91
C GLY A 159 40.58 -22.10 -33.81
N ALA A 160 40.71 -23.12 -32.98
CA ALA A 160 39.84 -23.36 -31.82
C ALA A 160 39.93 -22.22 -30.80
N GLU A 161 41.16 -21.77 -30.50
CA GLU A 161 41.43 -20.68 -29.55
C GLU A 161 40.90 -19.35 -30.05
N ASN A 162 41.08 -19.05 -31.34
CA ASN A 162 40.53 -17.84 -31.93
C ASN A 162 38.99 -17.81 -31.84
N ARG A 163 38.32 -18.94 -32.09
CA ARG A 163 36.86 -19.04 -31.94
C ARG A 163 36.40 -18.75 -30.51
N VAL A 164 37.12 -19.27 -29.50
CA VAL A 164 36.81 -18.97 -28.09
C VAL A 164 37.00 -17.47 -27.79
N SER A 165 38.11 -16.88 -28.22
CA SER A 165 38.38 -15.44 -28.02
C SER A 165 37.31 -14.54 -28.68
N VAL A 166 36.83 -14.92 -29.86
CA VAL A 166 35.76 -14.17 -30.54
C VAL A 166 34.44 -14.27 -29.76
N GLU A 167 34.05 -15.46 -29.31
CA GLU A 167 32.80 -15.62 -28.55
C GLU A 167 32.86 -14.99 -27.15
N GLN A 168 34.02 -15.01 -26.50
CA GLN A 168 34.24 -14.28 -25.23
C GLN A 168 34.10 -12.78 -25.42
N ARG A 169 34.68 -12.21 -26.50
CA ARG A 169 34.47 -10.79 -26.83
C ARG A 169 33.01 -10.47 -27.08
N ARG A 170 32.27 -11.34 -27.77
CA ARG A 170 30.82 -11.18 -27.97
C ARG A 170 30.05 -11.21 -26.66
N TYR A 171 30.41 -12.11 -25.75
CA TYR A 171 29.86 -12.14 -24.40
C TYR A 171 30.13 -10.83 -23.64
N ASP A 172 31.36 -10.33 -23.66
CA ASP A 172 31.75 -9.11 -22.96
C ASP A 172 30.99 -7.89 -23.42
N LEU A 173 30.70 -7.79 -24.73
CA LEU A 173 29.89 -6.70 -25.28
C LEU A 173 28.48 -6.70 -24.68
N VAL A 174 27.81 -7.86 -24.66
CA VAL A 174 26.44 -7.98 -24.13
C VAL A 174 26.43 -7.83 -22.60
N ALA A 175 27.43 -8.37 -21.91
CA ALA A 175 27.60 -8.20 -20.47
C ALA A 175 27.82 -6.73 -20.08
N THR A 176 28.64 -6.01 -20.85
CA THR A 176 28.87 -4.57 -20.65
C THR A 176 27.60 -3.77 -20.90
N GLU A 177 26.85 -4.08 -21.95
CA GLU A 177 25.56 -3.44 -22.25
C GLU A 177 24.56 -3.64 -21.10
N TYR A 178 24.45 -4.87 -20.58
CA TYR A 178 23.66 -5.14 -19.39
C TYR A 178 24.12 -4.29 -18.21
N ASN A 179 25.41 -4.29 -17.89
CA ASN A 179 25.97 -3.58 -16.75
C ASN A 179 25.75 -2.05 -16.84
N ALA A 180 25.92 -1.47 -18.03
CA ALA A 180 25.64 -0.06 -18.29
C ALA A 180 24.15 0.26 -18.09
N SER A 181 23.27 -0.60 -18.60
CA SER A 181 21.82 -0.43 -18.46
C SER A 181 21.34 -0.60 -17.02
N ALA A 182 21.87 -1.58 -16.29
CA ALA A 182 21.49 -1.92 -14.92
C ALA A 182 21.94 -0.86 -13.91
N SER A 183 23.06 -0.18 -14.17
CA SER A 183 23.58 0.89 -13.30
C SER A 183 22.96 2.27 -13.57
N SER A 184 22.28 2.46 -14.70
CA SER A 184 21.69 3.74 -15.10
C SER A 184 20.41 4.09 -14.33
N PHE A 185 20.21 5.36 -13.95
CA PHE A 185 18.91 5.82 -13.44
C PHE A 185 17.89 5.94 -14.60
N PRO A 186 16.62 5.53 -14.42
CA PRO A 186 15.97 4.99 -13.20
C PRO A 186 16.09 3.46 -13.03
N ARG A 187 16.76 2.76 -13.96
CA ARG A 187 16.86 1.30 -14.00
C ARG A 187 17.51 0.69 -12.75
N SER A 188 18.52 1.36 -12.18
CA SER A 188 19.20 0.91 -10.96
C SER A 188 18.28 0.76 -9.75
N TRP A 189 17.22 1.56 -9.65
CA TRP A 189 16.20 1.39 -8.61
C TRP A 189 15.34 0.16 -8.85
N VAL A 190 14.94 -0.06 -10.11
CA VAL A 190 14.16 -1.24 -10.50
C VAL A 190 14.95 -2.52 -10.21
N VAL A 191 16.24 -2.56 -10.56
CA VAL A 191 17.14 -3.69 -10.27
C VAL A 191 17.14 -4.05 -8.77
N ARG A 192 17.31 -3.05 -7.90
CA ARG A 192 17.31 -3.24 -6.43
C ARG A 192 15.98 -3.75 -5.89
N LEU A 193 14.86 -3.34 -6.49
CA LEU A 193 13.52 -3.74 -6.07
C LEU A 193 13.08 -5.09 -6.66
N SER A 194 13.57 -5.45 -7.85
CA SER A 194 13.12 -6.64 -8.57
C SER A 194 13.99 -7.88 -8.36
N GLY A 195 15.13 -7.74 -7.67
CA GLY A 195 16.09 -8.83 -7.45
C GLY A 195 16.87 -9.26 -8.70
N LEU A 196 16.92 -8.39 -9.72
CA LEU A 196 17.81 -8.62 -10.87
C LEU A 196 19.27 -8.37 -10.45
N PRO A 197 20.26 -9.03 -11.07
CA PRO A 197 21.65 -8.78 -10.75
C PRO A 197 22.03 -7.33 -11.05
N SER A 198 22.80 -6.69 -10.17
CA SER A 198 23.29 -5.33 -10.39
C SER A 198 24.40 -5.25 -11.44
N SER A 199 25.10 -6.37 -11.64
CA SER A 199 26.08 -6.56 -12.70
C SER A 199 26.25 -8.04 -13.00
N VAL A 200 26.73 -8.35 -14.20
CA VAL A 200 27.17 -9.67 -14.63
C VAL A 200 28.69 -9.65 -14.86
N PRO A 201 29.40 -10.76 -14.57
CA PRO A 201 30.85 -10.81 -14.69
C PRO A 201 31.28 -10.77 -16.16
N LEU A 202 32.43 -10.16 -16.42
CA LEU A 202 33.08 -10.21 -17.74
C LEU A 202 33.84 -11.52 -17.93
N SER A 203 34.23 -11.83 -19.17
CA SER A 203 34.91 -13.07 -19.54
C SER A 203 36.22 -13.29 -18.78
N SER A 204 36.92 -12.20 -18.45
CA SER A 204 38.14 -12.21 -17.64
C SER A 204 37.92 -12.56 -16.17
N GLU A 205 36.70 -12.37 -15.67
CA GLU A 205 36.32 -12.62 -14.28
C GLU A 205 35.71 -14.02 -14.08
N VAL A 206 35.36 -14.69 -15.18
CA VAL A 206 34.77 -16.03 -15.17
C VAL A 206 35.87 -17.08 -15.13
N THR A 207 36.04 -17.71 -13.97
CA THR A 207 37.02 -18.82 -13.79
C THR A 207 36.59 -20.10 -14.52
N SER A 208 35.28 -20.32 -14.69
CA SER A 208 34.74 -21.49 -15.36
C SER A 208 33.45 -21.17 -16.14
N TRP A 209 33.41 -21.70 -17.37
CA TRP A 209 32.30 -21.53 -18.31
C TRP A 209 31.30 -22.68 -18.23
#